data_AF-A0A8E6ESC3-F1
#
_entry.id   AF-A0A8E6ESC3-F1
#
_cell.length_a   1.000
_cell.length_b   1.000
_cell.length_c   1.000
_cell.angle_alpha   90.00
_cell.angle_beta   90.00
_cell.angle_gamma   90.00
#
_symmetry.space_group_name_H-M   'P 1'
#
loop_
_entity.id
_entity.type
_entity.pdbx_description
1 polymer ?
#
loop_
_entity_poly.entity_id
_entity_poly.type
_entity_poly.pdbx_seq_one_letter_code
_entity_poly.pdbx_strand_id
1 'polypeptide(L)'
;MSMKPYPIHCYTPECGLIALYKVASRWSDGLTKELKTYSLCCESCLPKLFSDAVRRQQACRLTEEESLEAPSIFDLVPGTRDRFLNPREDLARKFREATST
;
A
#
# COMPACT_ATOMS: atom_id res chain seq x y z
N MET A 1 -8.52 -14.99 -25.68
CA MET A 1 -9.34 -13.80 -25.37
C MET A 1 -8.70 -13.09 -24.18
N SER A 2 -8.15 -11.89 -24.38
CA SER A 2 -7.70 -11.07 -23.25
C SER A 2 -8.92 -10.48 -22.56
N MET A 3 -9.24 -10.94 -21.35
CA MET A 3 -10.27 -10.30 -20.53
C MET A 3 -9.82 -8.85 -20.23
N LYS A 4 -10.74 -7.89 -20.35
CA LYS A 4 -10.46 -6.52 -19.88
C LYS A 4 -10.16 -6.59 -18.37
N PRO A 5 -9.11 -5.91 -17.88
CA PRO A 5 -8.81 -5.90 -16.46
C PRO A 5 -10.01 -5.38 -15.67
N TYR A 6 -10.41 -6.11 -14.64
CA TYR A 6 -11.52 -5.69 -13.79
C TYR A 6 -11.13 -4.42 -13.03
N PRO A 7 -11.98 -3.37 -13.00
CA PRO A 7 -11.67 -2.15 -12.27
C PRO A 7 -11.57 -2.44 -10.78
N ILE A 8 -10.42 -2.09 -10.19
CA ILE A 8 -10.21 -2.13 -8.75
C ILE A 8 -10.66 -0.77 -8.19
N HIS A 9 -11.56 -0.79 -7.21
CA HIS A 9 -12.09 0.42 -6.60
C HIS A 9 -11.33 0.76 -5.32
N CYS A 10 -11.36 2.04 -4.96
CA CYS A 10 -10.83 2.56 -3.71
C CYS A 10 -11.47 1.86 -2.51
N TYR A 11 -10.66 1.50 -1.52
CA TYR A 11 -11.10 0.81 -0.30
C TYR A 11 -11.88 1.73 0.65
N THR A 12 -11.81 3.05 0.47
CA THR A 12 -12.61 3.98 1.28
C THR A 12 -14.09 3.72 1.02
N PRO A 13 -14.89 3.43 2.06
CA PRO A 13 -16.34 3.29 1.92
C PRO A 13 -16.93 4.50 1.20
N GLU A 14 -17.88 4.26 0.31
CA GLU A 14 -18.62 5.30 -0.43
C GLU A 14 -17.79 6.14 -1.42
N CYS A 15 -16.47 5.91 -1.55
CA CYS A 15 -15.65 6.65 -2.51
C CYS A 15 -16.00 6.30 -3.96
N GLY A 16 -16.10 5.01 -4.29
CA GLY A 16 -16.47 4.52 -5.63
C GLY A 16 -15.48 4.84 -6.77
N LEU A 17 -14.40 5.59 -6.51
CA LEU A 17 -13.38 5.90 -7.51
C LEU A 17 -12.46 4.70 -7.78
N ILE A 18 -11.85 4.68 -8.96
CA ILE A 18 -10.85 3.68 -9.33
C ILE A 18 -9.58 3.86 -8.48
N ALA A 19 -9.05 2.76 -7.97
CA ALA A 19 -7.78 2.75 -7.27
C ALA A 19 -6.63 2.96 -8.27
N LEU A 20 -5.78 3.94 -7.96
CA LEU A 20 -4.57 4.27 -8.71
C LEU A 20 -3.30 3.86 -7.97
N TYR A 21 -3.43 3.65 -6.66
CA TYR A 21 -2.30 3.38 -5.78
C TYR A 21 -2.57 2.16 -4.90
N LYS A 22 -1.48 1.47 -4.56
CA LYS A 22 -1.43 0.43 -3.55
C LYS A 22 -0.55 0.91 -2.40
N VAL A 23 -1.06 0.84 -1.18
CA VAL A 23 -0.30 1.11 0.05
C VAL A 23 0.05 -0.21 0.70
N ALA A 24 1.35 -0.50 0.82
CA ALA A 24 1.83 -1.78 1.33
C ALA A 24 3.20 -1.66 2.00
N SER A 25 3.53 -2.63 2.85
CA SER A 25 4.86 -2.80 3.45
C SER A 25 5.47 -4.11 3.00
N ARG A 26 6.81 -4.15 2.87
CA ARG A 26 7.52 -5.42 2.74
C ARG A 26 7.58 -6.08 4.12
N TRP A 27 7.18 -7.35 4.17
CA TRP A 27 7.25 -8.18 5.36
C TRP A 27 8.10 -9.42 5.07
N SER A 28 8.81 -9.90 6.08
CA SER A 28 9.55 -11.16 6.02
C SER A 28 9.68 -11.79 7.40
N ASP A 29 9.60 -13.11 7.47
CA ASP A 29 9.90 -13.95 8.64
C ASP A 29 11.31 -14.61 8.56
N GLY A 30 12.18 -14.07 7.70
CA GLY A 30 13.50 -14.64 7.43
C GLY A 30 13.52 -15.76 6.39
N LEU A 31 12.39 -16.43 6.12
CA LEU A 31 12.25 -17.47 5.09
C LEU A 31 11.45 -16.97 3.88
N THR A 32 10.29 -16.40 4.16
CA THR A 32 9.30 -15.90 3.19
C THR A 32 9.37 -14.39 3.12
N LYS A 33 9.04 -13.85 1.94
CA LYS A 33 8.92 -12.40 1.71
C LYS A 33 7.59 -12.11 1.06
N GLU A 34 6.84 -11.18 1.64
CA GLU A 34 5.54 -10.78 1.13
C GLU A 34 5.38 -9.27 1.09
N LEU A 35 4.45 -8.83 0.23
CA LEU A 35 4.02 -7.44 0.18
C LEU A 35 2.69 -7.31 0.95
N LYS A 36 2.78 -6.98 2.24
CA LYS A 36 1.63 -6.82 3.12
C LYS A 36 0.82 -5.59 2.71
N THR A 37 -0.33 -5.84 2.09
CA THR A 37 -1.20 -4.78 1.57
C THR A 37 -2.10 -4.21 2.65
N TYR A 38 -2.12 -2.88 2.81
CA TYR A 38 -3.03 -2.19 3.73
C TYR A 38 -4.28 -1.68 3.03
N SER A 39 -4.12 -1.10 1.83
CA SER A 39 -5.23 -0.56 1.05
C SER A 39 -4.90 -0.37 -0.43
N LEU A 40 -5.94 -0.32 -1.26
CA LEU A 40 -5.91 0.15 -2.64
C LEU A 40 -6.75 1.42 -2.72
N CYS A 41 -6.23 2.50 -3.30
CA CYS A 41 -6.85 3.81 -3.17
C CYS A 41 -6.69 4.71 -4.39
N CYS A 42 -7.65 5.61 -4.56
CA CYS A 42 -7.54 6.73 -5.48
C CYS A 42 -6.63 7.83 -4.89
N GLU A 43 -6.31 8.83 -5.70
CA GLU A 43 -5.45 9.95 -5.30
C GLU A 43 -6.02 10.75 -4.11
N SER A 44 -7.33 10.99 -4.08
CA SER A 44 -7.96 11.81 -3.04
C SER A 44 -7.98 11.12 -1.67
N CYS A 45 -8.13 9.79 -1.64
CA CYS A 45 -8.16 9.02 -0.39
C CYS A 45 -6.76 8.58 0.08
N LEU A 46 -5.73 8.73 -0.76
CA LEU A 46 -4.36 8.29 -0.48
C LEU A 46 -3.78 8.83 0.83
N PRO A 47 -3.88 10.14 1.18
CA PRO A 47 -3.28 10.65 2.41
C PRO A 47 -3.83 9.98 3.67
N LYS A 48 -5.18 9.84 3.75
CA LYS A 48 -5.87 9.21 4.88
C LYS A 48 -5.50 7.73 5.01
N LEU A 49 -5.57 7.00 3.90
CA LEU A 49 -5.29 5.56 3.90
C LEU A 49 -3.81 5.24 4.13
N PHE A 50 -2.91 6.13 3.74
CA PHE A 50 -1.49 6.04 4.07
C PHE A 50 -1.25 6.25 5.57
N SER A 51 -1.85 7.29 6.16
CA SER A 51 -1.80 7.52 7.62
C SER A 51 -2.35 6.32 8.41
N ASP A 52 -3.48 5.75 7.97
CA ASP A 52 -4.04 4.53 8.55
C ASP A 52 -3.10 3.33 8.43
N ALA A 53 -2.38 3.19 7.31
CA ALA A 53 -1.38 2.14 7.10
C ALA A 53 -0.20 2.29 8.05
N VAL A 54 0.31 3.51 8.26
CA VAL A 54 1.37 3.80 9.23
C VAL A 54 0.93 3.42 10.64
N ARG A 55 -0.28 3.83 11.05
CA ARG A 55 -0.84 3.45 12.36
C ARG A 55 -0.96 1.93 12.54
N ARG A 56 -1.42 1.23 11.50
CA ARG A 56 -1.56 -0.24 11.52
C ARG A 56 -0.20 -0.95 11.52
N GLN A 57 0.79 -0.43 10.81
CA GLN A 57 2.15 -0.96 10.80
C GLN A 57 2.78 -0.84 12.19
N GLN A 58 2.65 0.32 12.84
CA GLN A 58 3.17 0.55 14.19
C GLN A 58 2.49 -0.30 15.25
N ALA A 59 1.21 -0.64 15.06
CA ALA A 59 0.46 -1.52 15.95
C ALA A 59 0.75 -3.02 15.70
N CYS A 60 1.48 -3.37 14.64
CA CYS A 60 1.80 -4.74 14.31
C CYS A 60 2.86 -5.27 15.29
N ARG A 61 2.52 -6.34 16.02
CA ARG A 61 3.49 -7.06 16.85
C ARG A 61 4.20 -8.07 15.97
N LEU A 62 5.52 -8.00 15.94
CA LEU A 62 6.39 -8.91 15.20
C LEU A 62 7.07 -9.87 16.17
N THR A 63 7.38 -11.07 15.73
CA THR A 63 8.35 -11.94 16.39
C THR A 63 9.77 -11.41 16.17
N GLU A 64 10.76 -11.95 16.88
CA GLU A 64 12.17 -11.52 16.76
C GLU A 64 12.76 -11.78 15.36
N GLU A 65 12.23 -12.76 14.65
CA GLU A 65 12.66 -13.16 13.31
C GLU A 65 11.88 -12.43 12.20
N GLU A 66 10.81 -11.73 12.57
CA GLU A 66 9.96 -11.00 11.65
C GLU A 66 10.44 -9.55 11.46
N SER A 67 10.33 -9.08 10.22
CA SER A 67 10.60 -7.71 9.84
C SER A 67 9.42 -7.14 9.05
N LEU A 68 9.09 -5.88 9.30
CA LEU A 68 8.05 -5.16 8.60
C LEU A 68 8.53 -3.75 8.31
N GLU A 69 8.80 -3.48 7.04
CA GLU A 69 9.24 -2.16 6.59
C GLU A 69 8.15 -1.10 6.76
N ALA A 70 8.58 0.17 6.77
CA ALA A 70 7.65 1.29 6.75
C ALA A 70 6.72 1.21 5.51
N PRO A 71 5.46 1.65 5.60
CA PRO A 71 4.57 1.65 4.45
C PRO A 71 5.13 2.48 3.28
N SER A 72 5.01 1.91 2.09
CA SER A 72 5.32 2.54 0.81
C SER A 72 4.07 2.61 -0.07
N ILE A 73 4.14 3.48 -1.08
CA ILE A 73 3.08 3.70 -2.06
C ILE A 73 3.58 3.15 -3.39
N PHE A 74 2.72 2.47 -4.12
CA PHE A 74 3.03 1.89 -5.42
C PHE A 74 1.96 2.28 -6.43
N ASP A 75 2.35 2.48 -7.68
CA ASP A 75 1.37 2.67 -8.77
C ASP A 75 0.61 1.35 -9.01
N LEU A 76 -0.71 1.39 -9.00
CA LEU A 76 -1.55 0.23 -9.25
C LEU A 76 -1.81 0.09 -10.75
N VAL A 77 -1.02 -0.75 -11.40
CA VAL A 77 -1.17 -1.04 -12.83
C VAL A 77 -1.92 -2.36 -13.03
N PRO A 78 -3.08 -2.36 -13.72
CA PRO A 78 -3.85 -3.58 -13.94
C PRO A 78 -3.04 -4.70 -14.59
N GLY A 79 -3.17 -5.92 -14.07
CA GLY A 79 -2.44 -7.09 -14.57
C GLY A 79 -0.97 -7.17 -14.14
N THR A 80 -0.45 -6.16 -13.43
CA THR A 80 0.92 -6.17 -12.91
C THR A 80 0.97 -6.92 -11.57
N ARG A 81 1.95 -7.81 -11.42
CA ARG A 81 2.17 -8.53 -10.16
C ARG A 81 2.91 -7.64 -9.16
N ASP A 82 2.64 -7.87 -7.88
CA ASP A 82 3.24 -7.12 -6.75
C ASP A 82 4.75 -6.91 -6.83
N ARG A 83 5.51 -7.94 -7.24
CA ARG A 83 6.98 -7.86 -7.37
C ARG A 83 7.49 -6.90 -8.45
N PHE A 84 6.61 -6.47 -9.36
CA PHE A 84 6.92 -5.56 -10.46
C PHE A 84 6.32 -4.17 -10.26
N LEU A 85 5.72 -3.90 -9.10
CA LEU A 85 5.17 -2.58 -8.80
C LEU A 85 6.29 -1.58 -8.52
N ASN A 86 6.16 -0.40 -9.10
CA ASN A 86 7.13 0.67 -8.92
C ASN A 86 6.80 1.46 -7.64
N PRO A 87 7.73 1.60 -6.70
CA PRO A 87 7.53 2.43 -5.52
C PRO A 87 7.55 3.92 -5.88
N ARG A 88 6.62 4.65 -5.28
CA ARG A 88 6.47 6.11 -5.34
C ARG A 88 7.02 6.73 -4.07
N GLU A 89 8.35 6.71 -3.96
CA GLU A 89 9.08 7.26 -2.81
C GLU A 89 8.81 8.76 -2.61
N ASP A 90 8.55 9.49 -3.69
CA ASP A 90 8.12 10.88 -3.66
C ASP A 90 6.83 11.08 -2.85
N LEU A 91 5.82 10.25 -3.10
CA LEU A 91 4.54 10.30 -2.39
C LEU A 91 4.67 9.75 -0.98
N ALA A 92 5.40 8.65 -0.80
CA ALA A 92 5.57 8.01 0.50
C ALA A 92 6.27 8.96 1.48
N ARG A 93 7.33 9.64 1.04
CA ARG A 93 8.02 10.67 1.83
C ARG A 93 7.10 11.82 2.19
N LYS A 94 6.43 12.41 1.19
CA LYS A 94 5.50 13.54 1.37
C LYS A 94 4.45 13.25 2.45
N PHE A 95 3.80 12.09 2.39
CA PHE A 95 2.74 11.77 3.35
C PHE A 95 3.26 11.30 4.71
N ARG A 96 4.47 10.73 4.76
CA ARG A 96 5.10 10.36 6.02
C ARG A 96 5.44 11.61 6.84
N GLU A 97 6.05 12.62 6.19
CA GLU A 97 6.34 13.92 6.82
C GLU A 97 5.06 14.60 7.32
N ALA A 98 3.97 14.54 6.54
CA ALA A 98 2.67 15.09 6.93
C ALA A 98 1.99 14.34 8.09
N THR A 99 2.37 13.09 8.37
CA THR A 99 1.79 12.28 9.47
C THR A 99 2.58 12.42 10.76
N SER A 100 3.77 13.04 10.73
CA SER A 100 4.63 13.28 11.91
C SER A 100 4.38 14.62 12.61
N THR A 101 3.38 15.39 12.18
CA THR A 101 2.93 16.65 12.80
C THR A 101 1.61 16.43 13.51
#